data_AF-A0A6P1TJ57-F1
#
_entry.id   AF-A0A6P1TJ57-F1
#
_cell.length_a   1.000
_cell.length_b   1.000
_cell.length_c   1.000
_cell.angle_alpha   90.00
_cell.angle_beta   90.00
_cell.angle_gamma   90.00
#
_symmetry.space_group_name_H-M   'P 1'
#
loop_
_entity.id
_entity.type
_entity.pdbx_description
1 polymer ?
#
loop_
_entity_poly.entity_id
_entity_poly.type
_entity_poly.pdbx_seq_one_letter_code
_entity_poly.pdbx_strand_id
1 'polypeptide(L)'
;MKPLDNYEKWLPLITKNAHFYLNNKELDEFNQITEEEAASQLKNLLEKPIANFTVMNELYFRARWAEVLRTIYHGDDLKLLEVATGDADMIPQVTSRTYPGSQYITANMNKNLNQSLFNKTKDLQLNMRVIEDDAAFIEKHLGTEYVDIIAFQHAANDVIQAILCDREGIDTIYSDWMETLPKMIEILQRETKEQTLEQHAKAPF
;
A
#
# COMPACT_ATOMS: atom_id res chain seq x y z
N MET A 1 -10.54 -10.52 -18.42
CA MET A 1 -10.56 -10.26 -16.96
C MET A 1 -11.84 -9.50 -16.67
N LYS A 2 -12.60 -9.81 -15.60
CA LYS A 2 -13.68 -8.91 -15.19
C LYS A 2 -13.02 -7.68 -14.56
N PRO A 3 -13.41 -6.45 -14.94
CA PRO A 3 -12.82 -5.25 -14.35
C PRO A 3 -13.07 -5.26 -12.84
N LEU A 4 -12.03 -4.95 -12.07
CA LEU A 4 -12.07 -4.98 -10.60
C LEU A 4 -12.96 -3.86 -10.03
N ASP A 5 -13.20 -2.80 -10.80
CA ASP A 5 -14.05 -1.67 -10.43
C ASP A 5 -14.67 -1.01 -11.69
N ASN A 6 -15.56 -0.04 -11.49
CA ASN A 6 -16.23 0.71 -12.56
C ASN A 6 -15.55 2.06 -12.82
N TYR A 7 -14.64 2.13 -13.79
CA TYR A 7 -13.92 3.38 -14.10
C TYR A 7 -14.84 4.54 -14.53
N GLU A 8 -15.94 4.27 -15.22
CA GLU A 8 -16.88 5.31 -15.70
C GLU A 8 -17.55 6.04 -14.54
N LYS A 9 -17.81 5.32 -13.44
CA LYS A 9 -18.29 5.92 -12.19
C LYS A 9 -17.20 6.79 -11.53
N TRP A 10 -15.95 6.33 -11.53
CA TRP A 10 -14.89 6.96 -10.75
C TRP A 10 -14.26 8.17 -11.43
N LEU A 11 -14.09 8.13 -12.75
CA LEU A 11 -13.35 9.15 -13.49
C LEU A 11 -13.88 10.58 -13.21
N PRO A 12 -15.19 10.86 -13.26
CA PRO A 12 -15.68 12.22 -12.98
C PRO A 12 -15.48 12.65 -11.52
N LEU A 13 -15.55 11.72 -10.58
CA LEU A 13 -15.46 12.00 -9.13
C LEU A 13 -14.03 12.32 -8.70
N ILE A 14 -13.05 11.55 -9.20
CA ILE A 14 -11.65 11.72 -8.83
C ILE A 14 -11.05 12.95 -9.52
N THR A 15 -11.42 13.22 -10.78
CA THR A 15 -10.91 14.38 -11.55
C THR A 15 -11.38 15.70 -10.93
N LYS A 16 -12.66 15.80 -10.53
CA LYS A 16 -13.20 17.00 -9.85
C LYS A 16 -12.45 17.37 -8.58
N ASN A 17 -11.90 16.37 -7.88
CA ASN A 17 -11.22 16.55 -6.59
C ASN A 17 -9.70 16.32 -6.70
N ALA A 18 -9.12 16.32 -7.91
CA ALA A 18 -7.73 15.96 -8.13
C ALA A 18 -6.73 16.81 -7.31
N HIS A 19 -7.01 18.12 -7.18
CA HIS A 19 -6.22 19.06 -6.38
C HIS A 19 -6.08 18.67 -4.90
N PHE A 20 -7.02 17.86 -4.38
CA PHE A 20 -6.94 17.38 -3.00
C PHE A 20 -6.01 16.16 -2.88
N TYR A 21 -5.86 15.34 -3.93
CA TYR A 21 -5.12 14.08 -3.87
C TYR A 21 -3.70 14.17 -4.44
N LEU A 22 -3.44 15.18 -5.28
CA LEU A 22 -2.18 15.38 -5.97
C LEU A 22 -1.40 16.55 -5.37
N ASN A 23 -0.07 16.46 -5.39
CA ASN A 23 0.79 17.63 -5.14
C ASN A 23 0.83 18.55 -6.37
N ASN A 24 1.45 19.73 -6.27
CA ASN A 24 1.46 20.70 -7.36
C ASN A 24 2.06 20.15 -8.66
N LYS A 25 3.18 19.41 -8.56
CA LYS A 25 3.85 18.82 -9.75
C LYS A 25 2.97 17.78 -10.43
N GLU A 26 2.35 16.91 -9.65
CA GLU A 26 1.41 15.90 -10.14
C GLU A 26 0.15 16.56 -10.73
N LEU A 27 -0.35 17.63 -10.11
CA LEU A 27 -1.50 18.35 -10.62
C LEU A 27 -1.19 19.02 -11.96
N ASP A 28 0.01 19.59 -12.12
CA ASP A 28 0.47 20.14 -13.39
C ASP A 28 0.58 19.07 -14.48
N GLU A 29 1.06 17.87 -14.14
CA GLU A 29 1.09 16.72 -15.04
C GLU A 29 -0.33 16.27 -15.41
N PHE A 30 -1.22 16.13 -14.42
CA PHE A 30 -2.61 15.76 -14.63
C PHE A 30 -3.35 16.74 -15.54
N ASN A 31 -3.12 18.05 -15.38
CA ASN A 31 -3.75 19.08 -16.20
C ASN A 31 -3.31 19.05 -17.68
N GLN A 32 -2.22 18.35 -18.01
CA GLN A 32 -1.77 18.14 -19.38
C GLN A 32 -2.42 16.90 -20.03
N ILE A 33 -3.08 16.04 -19.25
CA ILE A 33 -3.72 14.82 -19.71
C ILE A 33 -5.12 15.14 -20.25
N THR A 34 -5.41 14.65 -21.46
CA THR A 34 -6.75 14.80 -22.04
C THR A 34 -7.76 13.87 -21.36
N GLU A 35 -9.06 14.18 -21.42
CA GLU A 35 -10.09 13.31 -20.84
C GLU A 35 -10.06 11.88 -21.41
N GLU A 36 -9.84 11.75 -22.73
CA GLU A 36 -9.72 10.45 -23.40
C GLU A 36 -8.50 9.66 -22.88
N GLU A 37 -7.37 10.34 -22.70
CA GLU A 37 -6.18 9.73 -22.15
C GLU A 37 -6.36 9.32 -20.69
N ALA A 38 -6.98 10.17 -19.86
CA ALA A 38 -7.29 9.86 -18.46
C ALA A 38 -8.21 8.64 -18.34
N ALA A 39 -9.25 8.57 -19.18
CA ALA A 39 -10.15 7.42 -19.25
C ALA A 39 -9.41 6.13 -19.67
N SER A 40 -8.53 6.22 -20.68
CA SER A 40 -7.71 5.11 -21.15
C SER A 40 -6.75 4.61 -20.06
N GLN A 41 -6.06 5.52 -19.37
CA GLN A 41 -5.15 5.18 -18.29
C GLN A 41 -5.88 4.50 -17.12
N LEU A 42 -7.04 5.04 -16.70
CA LEU A 42 -7.83 4.43 -15.63
C LEU A 42 -8.45 3.09 -16.04
N LYS A 43 -8.91 2.95 -17.29
CA LYS A 43 -9.40 1.67 -17.79
C LYS A 43 -8.28 0.62 -17.80
N ASN A 44 -7.11 0.98 -18.31
CA ASN A 44 -5.95 0.07 -18.34
C ASN A 44 -5.53 -0.37 -16.93
N LEU A 45 -5.60 0.53 -15.94
CA LEU A 45 -5.35 0.21 -14.54
C LEU A 45 -6.20 -0.96 -14.03
N LEU A 46 -7.47 -1.03 -14.45
CA LEU A 46 -8.44 -2.03 -13.97
C LEU A 46 -8.47 -3.32 -14.83
N GLU A 47 -7.86 -3.30 -16.01
CA GLU A 47 -7.94 -4.39 -16.99
C GLU A 47 -6.59 -5.09 -17.24
N LYS A 48 -5.47 -4.44 -16.95
CA LYS A 48 -4.12 -4.90 -17.31
C LYS A 48 -3.15 -4.79 -16.13
N PRO A 49 -2.15 -5.69 -16.04
CA PRO A 49 -1.02 -5.51 -15.12
C PRO A 49 -0.33 -4.17 -15.37
N ILE A 50 0.02 -3.47 -14.29
CA ILE A 50 0.67 -2.17 -14.33
C ILE A 50 2.19 -2.40 -14.40
N ALA A 51 2.86 -1.79 -15.37
CA ALA A 51 4.32 -1.78 -15.44
C ALA A 51 4.92 -0.47 -14.89
N ASN A 52 4.20 0.64 -15.05
CA ASN A 52 4.60 1.96 -14.58
C ASN A 52 3.36 2.68 -14.04
N PHE A 53 3.50 3.31 -12.89
CA PHE A 53 2.45 4.16 -12.33
C PHE A 53 2.45 5.52 -13.04
N THR A 54 1.26 5.96 -13.43
CA THR A 54 1.01 7.32 -13.94
C THR A 54 0.34 8.16 -12.87
N VAL A 55 0.31 9.49 -13.06
CA VAL A 55 -0.43 10.39 -12.17
C VAL A 55 -1.92 10.04 -12.05
N MET A 56 -2.53 9.44 -13.10
CA MET A 56 -3.91 8.95 -13.01
C MET A 56 -4.03 7.73 -12.09
N ASN A 57 -3.02 6.87 -12.05
CA ASN A 57 -3.01 5.74 -11.11
C ASN A 57 -2.86 6.24 -9.68
N GLU A 58 -1.94 7.17 -9.44
CA GLU A 58 -1.75 7.86 -8.16
C GLU A 58 -3.06 8.51 -7.68
N LEU A 59 -3.68 9.31 -8.54
CA LEU A 59 -4.96 9.97 -8.27
C LEU A 59 -6.04 8.97 -7.88
N TYR A 60 -6.18 7.88 -8.65
CA TYR A 60 -7.17 6.86 -8.37
C TYR A 60 -6.95 6.21 -6.99
N PHE A 61 -5.76 5.67 -6.73
CA PHE A 61 -5.49 4.96 -5.47
C PHE A 61 -5.67 5.88 -4.26
N ARG A 62 -5.16 7.11 -4.34
CA ARG A 62 -5.29 8.08 -3.24
C ARG A 62 -6.74 8.50 -3.01
N ALA A 63 -7.51 8.73 -4.08
CA ALA A 63 -8.92 9.05 -3.96
C ALA A 63 -9.74 7.92 -3.32
N ARG A 64 -9.46 6.66 -3.70
CA ARG A 64 -10.18 5.50 -3.14
C ARG A 64 -9.86 5.31 -1.66
N TRP A 65 -8.59 5.44 -1.25
CA TRP A 65 -8.25 5.41 0.17
C TRP A 65 -8.90 6.56 0.95
N ALA A 66 -8.92 7.77 0.40
CA ALA A 66 -9.52 8.91 1.08
C ALA A 66 -11.03 8.72 1.31
N GLU A 67 -11.73 8.19 0.31
CA GLU A 67 -13.15 7.87 0.42
C GLU A 67 -13.41 6.83 1.51
N VAL A 68 -12.61 5.76 1.55
CA VAL A 68 -12.72 4.72 2.58
C VAL A 68 -12.48 5.33 3.97
N LEU A 69 -11.36 6.04 4.16
CA LEU A 69 -11.01 6.62 5.46
C LEU A 69 -12.05 7.62 5.97
N ARG A 70 -12.61 8.47 5.10
CA ARG A 70 -13.67 9.43 5.48
C ARG A 70 -15.01 8.75 5.78
N THR A 71 -15.24 7.58 5.20
CA THR A 71 -16.47 6.81 5.42
C THR A 71 -16.43 6.09 6.76
N ILE A 72 -15.27 5.55 7.14
CA ILE A 72 -15.15 4.69 8.33
C ILE A 72 -14.69 5.44 9.58
N TYR A 73 -14.16 6.66 9.44
CA TYR A 73 -13.67 7.45 10.55
C TYR A 73 -14.09 8.92 10.40
N HIS A 74 -14.48 9.52 11.52
CA HIS A 74 -15.03 10.87 11.58
C HIS A 74 -14.37 11.75 12.65
N GLY A 75 -13.36 11.23 13.34
CA GLY A 75 -12.55 11.99 14.29
C GLY A 75 -11.46 12.80 13.58
N ASP A 76 -10.70 13.58 14.36
CA ASP A 76 -9.60 14.39 13.86
C ASP A 76 -8.22 13.80 14.22
N ASP A 77 -8.15 12.82 15.11
CA ASP A 77 -6.91 12.28 15.71
C ASP A 77 -6.63 10.81 15.33
N LEU A 78 -6.78 10.49 14.05
CA LEU A 78 -6.67 9.12 13.53
C LEU A 78 -5.35 8.42 13.91
N LYS A 79 -5.45 7.19 14.42
CA LYS A 79 -4.33 6.25 14.59
C LYS A 79 -4.48 5.10 13.60
N LEU A 80 -3.79 5.21 12.47
CA LEU A 80 -3.83 4.21 11.41
C LEU A 80 -2.62 3.28 11.51
N LEU A 81 -2.86 1.97 11.47
CA LEU A 81 -1.84 0.94 11.30
C LEU A 81 -1.93 0.35 9.88
N GLU A 82 -0.88 0.48 9.09
CA GLU A 82 -0.72 -0.30 7.86
C GLU A 82 0.24 -1.45 8.09
N VAL A 83 -0.24 -2.68 7.89
CA VAL A 83 0.60 -3.88 8.03
C VAL A 83 1.48 -4.02 6.79
N ALA A 84 2.78 -4.27 6.97
CA ALA A 84 3.72 -4.55 5.88
C ALA A 84 3.61 -3.55 4.71
N THR A 85 3.72 -2.25 5.01
CA THR A 85 3.58 -1.19 3.99
C THR A 85 4.71 -1.21 2.94
N GLY A 86 5.81 -1.90 3.23
CA GLY A 86 7.02 -1.86 2.42
C GLY A 86 7.53 -0.42 2.31
N ASP A 87 7.60 0.09 1.08
CA ASP A 87 7.92 1.49 0.80
C ASP A 87 6.81 2.25 0.07
N ALA A 88 5.58 1.72 0.13
CA ALA A 88 4.40 2.36 -0.44
C ALA A 88 4.00 3.59 0.40
N ASP A 89 3.72 4.70 -0.26
CA ASP A 89 3.43 5.98 0.41
C ASP A 89 2.02 6.50 0.14
N MET A 90 1.17 5.74 -0.56
CA MET A 90 -0.21 6.11 -0.91
C MET A 90 -1.09 6.41 0.32
N ILE A 91 -1.20 5.48 1.26
CA ILE A 91 -2.00 5.67 2.47
C ILE A 91 -1.39 6.77 3.36
N PRO A 92 -0.06 6.83 3.62
CA PRO A 92 0.55 7.98 4.30
C PRO A 92 0.16 9.32 3.65
N GLN A 93 0.31 9.41 2.34
CA GLN A 93 0.01 10.61 1.58
C GLN A 93 -1.46 11.05 1.72
N VAL A 94 -2.41 10.11 1.69
CA VAL A 94 -3.83 10.41 1.87
C VAL A 94 -4.15 10.77 3.32
N THR A 95 -3.58 10.03 4.26
CA THR A 95 -3.80 10.23 5.69
C THR A 95 -3.32 11.61 6.09
N SER A 96 -2.12 12.02 5.65
CA SER A 96 -1.56 13.35 5.90
C SER A 96 -2.45 14.50 5.41
N ARG A 97 -3.15 14.30 4.30
CA ARG A 97 -4.01 15.32 3.70
C ARG A 97 -5.41 15.33 4.29
N THR A 98 -5.91 14.17 4.73
CA THR A 98 -7.26 14.02 5.26
C THR A 98 -7.33 14.26 6.77
N TYR A 99 -6.28 13.85 7.50
CA TYR A 99 -6.14 13.93 8.94
C TYR A 99 -4.73 14.47 9.28
N PRO A 100 -4.44 15.75 9.01
CA PRO A 100 -3.12 16.31 9.29
C PRO A 100 -2.79 16.22 10.79
N GLY A 101 -1.58 15.75 11.12
CA GLY A 101 -1.12 15.54 12.49
C GLY A 101 -1.53 14.20 13.10
N SER A 102 -2.25 13.35 12.36
CA SER A 102 -2.63 12.02 12.83
C SER A 102 -1.41 11.08 12.98
N GLN A 103 -1.61 9.94 13.64
CA GLN A 103 -0.58 8.92 13.76
C GLN A 103 -0.69 7.91 12.64
N TYR A 104 0.44 7.64 11.99
CA TYR A 104 0.57 6.59 10.99
C TYR A 104 1.64 5.60 11.47
N ILE A 105 1.24 4.34 11.58
CA ILE A 105 2.05 3.28 12.13
C ILE A 105 2.18 2.19 11.08
N THR A 106 3.36 1.60 10.96
CA THR A 106 3.54 0.39 10.15
C THR A 106 4.46 -0.60 10.84
N ALA A 107 4.26 -1.89 10.57
CA ALA A 107 5.16 -2.96 10.97
C ALA A 107 5.77 -3.58 9.72
N ASN A 108 7.10 -3.48 9.58
CA ASN A 108 7.82 -4.00 8.43
C ASN A 108 9.27 -4.31 8.82
N MET A 109 9.74 -5.52 8.54
CA MET A 109 11.07 -5.97 8.93
C MET A 109 12.17 -5.49 7.96
N ASN A 110 11.84 -5.27 6.68
CA ASN A 110 12.83 -4.92 5.67
C ASN A 110 13.40 -3.50 5.87
N LYS A 111 14.70 -3.42 6.15
CA LYS A 111 15.39 -2.16 6.50
C LYS A 111 15.45 -1.18 5.33
N ASN A 112 15.67 -1.67 4.11
CA ASN A 112 15.81 -0.84 2.92
C ASN A 112 14.47 -0.18 2.57
N LEU A 113 13.39 -0.95 2.63
CA LEU A 113 12.03 -0.45 2.39
C LEU A 113 11.63 0.56 3.47
N ASN A 114 11.93 0.30 4.74
CA ASN A 114 11.68 1.25 5.83
C ASN A 114 12.38 2.59 5.60
N GLN A 115 13.65 2.56 5.21
CA GLN A 115 14.40 3.77 4.91
C GLN A 115 13.84 4.52 3.69
N SER A 116 13.43 3.80 2.64
CA SER A 116 12.76 4.36 1.46
C SER A 116 11.44 5.05 1.85
N LEU A 117 10.61 4.39 2.66
CA LEU A 117 9.36 4.94 3.18
C LEU A 117 9.59 6.22 3.97
N PHE A 118 10.53 6.21 4.93
CA PHE A 118 10.86 7.40 5.72
C PHE A 118 11.26 8.58 4.82
N ASN A 119 12.07 8.32 3.79
CA ASN A 119 12.49 9.36 2.86
C ASN A 119 11.33 9.94 2.04
N LYS A 120 10.41 9.09 1.58
CA LYS A 120 9.21 9.49 0.82
C LYS A 120 8.21 10.28 1.68
N THR A 121 8.12 9.97 2.96
CA THR A 121 7.09 10.49 3.87
C THR A 121 7.55 11.60 4.80
N LYS A 122 8.85 11.94 4.81
CA LYS A 122 9.46 12.90 5.77
C LYS A 122 8.80 14.29 5.84
N ASP A 123 8.21 14.75 4.73
CA ASP A 123 7.62 16.09 4.62
C ASP A 123 6.09 16.07 4.79
N LEU A 124 5.51 14.89 5.08
CA LEU A 124 4.09 14.74 5.33
C LEU A 124 3.74 15.23 6.75
N GLN A 125 2.55 15.78 6.91
CA GLN A 125 1.98 16.18 8.20
C GLN A 125 1.44 14.96 8.94
N LEU A 126 2.34 14.04 9.31
CA LEU A 126 2.03 12.80 10.02
C LEU A 126 3.03 12.53 11.14
N ASN A 127 2.53 11.93 12.21
CA ASN A 127 3.36 11.30 13.22
C ASN A 127 3.65 9.85 12.78
N MET A 128 4.73 9.68 12.02
CA MET A 128 5.16 8.37 11.50
C MET A 128 5.84 7.53 12.58
N ARG A 129 5.43 6.27 12.73
CA ARG A 129 6.10 5.25 13.54
C ARG A 129 6.29 3.96 12.73
N VAL A 130 7.54 3.56 12.53
CA VAL A 130 7.87 2.27 11.93
C VAL A 130 8.28 1.31 13.04
N ILE A 131 7.62 0.17 13.12
CA ILE A 131 7.95 -0.96 13.98
C ILE A 131 8.76 -1.93 13.12
N GLU A 132 10.07 -1.99 13.37
CA GLU A 132 10.99 -2.81 12.59
C GLU A 132 11.03 -4.26 13.09
N ASP A 133 9.86 -4.90 13.16
CA ASP A 133 9.64 -6.24 13.72
C ASP A 133 8.53 -6.96 12.94
N ASP A 134 8.35 -8.25 13.21
CA ASP A 134 7.27 -9.06 12.64
C ASP A 134 5.90 -8.48 13.04
N ALA A 135 5.02 -8.30 12.05
CA ALA A 135 3.66 -7.82 12.26
C ALA A 135 2.84 -8.73 13.20
N ALA A 136 3.21 -10.02 13.33
CA ALA A 136 2.62 -10.93 14.30
C ALA A 136 2.82 -10.48 15.77
N PHE A 137 3.80 -9.62 16.05
CA PHE A 137 4.06 -9.08 17.38
C PHE A 137 3.49 -7.68 17.61
N ILE A 138 2.66 -7.16 16.69
CA ILE A 138 2.15 -5.78 16.76
C ILE A 138 1.43 -5.45 18.08
N GLU A 139 0.69 -6.40 18.63
CA GLU A 139 0.00 -6.25 19.92
C GLU A 139 0.97 -5.98 21.07
N LYS A 140 2.17 -6.57 21.05
CA LYS A 140 3.20 -6.32 22.08
C LYS A 140 3.76 -4.90 22.01
N HIS A 141 3.74 -4.28 20.82
CA HIS A 141 4.31 -2.96 20.57
C HIS A 141 3.33 -1.81 20.80
N LEU A 142 2.04 -2.06 20.58
CA LEU A 142 0.97 -1.05 20.65
C LEU A 142 -0.02 -1.28 21.79
N GLY A 143 -0.18 -2.52 22.24
CA GLY A 143 -1.29 -2.94 23.09
C GLY A 143 -2.57 -3.18 22.29
N THR A 144 -3.56 -3.75 22.97
CA THR A 144 -4.91 -3.92 22.44
C THR A 144 -5.62 -2.56 22.35
N GLU A 145 -6.47 -2.36 21.34
CA GLU A 145 -7.33 -1.17 21.19
C GLU A 145 -6.59 0.17 20.97
N TYR A 146 -5.31 0.14 20.62
CA TYR A 146 -4.53 1.36 20.38
C TYR A 146 -4.87 2.06 19.06
N VAL A 147 -5.28 1.31 18.04
CA VAL A 147 -5.45 1.77 16.65
C VAL A 147 -6.92 1.87 16.27
N ASP A 148 -7.28 2.89 15.49
CA ASP A 148 -8.65 3.09 15.02
C ASP A 148 -8.92 2.31 13.72
N ILE A 149 -7.89 2.22 12.86
CA ILE A 149 -7.97 1.59 11.53
C ILE A 149 -6.74 0.70 11.33
N ILE A 150 -6.99 -0.50 10.81
CA ILE A 150 -5.94 -1.40 10.30
C ILE A 150 -6.13 -1.52 8.78
N ALA A 151 -5.08 -1.18 8.03
CA ALA A 151 -5.07 -1.21 6.57
C ALA A 151 -4.13 -2.31 6.04
N PHE A 152 -4.53 -2.91 4.92
CA PHE A 152 -3.76 -3.91 4.18
C PHE A 152 -3.76 -3.51 2.70
N GLN A 153 -2.69 -2.85 2.21
CA GLN A 153 -2.58 -2.52 0.79
C GLN A 153 -1.93 -3.66 -0.01
N HIS A 154 -0.73 -4.09 0.40
CA HIS A 154 0.02 -5.21 -0.20
C HIS A 154 0.43 -6.27 0.84
N ALA A 155 -0.03 -6.11 2.07
CA ALA A 155 0.39 -6.92 3.19
C ALA A 155 0.14 -8.43 3.01
N ALA A 156 -0.99 -8.81 2.42
CA ALA A 156 -1.39 -10.21 2.36
C ALA A 156 -0.45 -11.05 1.49
N ASN A 157 -0.07 -10.55 0.31
CA ASN A 157 0.91 -11.23 -0.53
C ASN A 157 2.32 -11.15 0.07
N ASP A 158 2.72 -9.99 0.59
CA ASP A 158 4.07 -9.79 1.11
C ASP A 158 4.34 -10.67 2.34
N VAL A 159 3.37 -10.81 3.25
CA VAL A 159 3.47 -11.71 4.41
C VAL A 159 3.60 -13.17 3.98
N ILE A 160 2.78 -13.63 3.03
CA ILE A 160 2.87 -15.01 2.51
C ILE A 160 4.24 -15.24 1.87
N GLN A 161 4.71 -14.32 1.05
CA GLN A 161 6.01 -14.42 0.37
C GLN A 161 7.16 -14.41 1.39
N ALA A 162 7.09 -13.57 2.42
CA ALA A 162 8.09 -13.52 3.49
C ALA A 162 8.16 -14.85 4.28
N ILE A 163 7.01 -15.43 4.65
CA ILE A 163 6.95 -16.73 5.33
C ILE A 163 7.59 -17.83 4.48
N LEU A 164 7.29 -17.86 3.18
CA LEU A 164 7.85 -18.86 2.28
C LEU A 164 9.35 -18.66 2.05
N CYS A 165 9.84 -17.43 1.98
CA CYS A 165 11.26 -17.12 1.90
C CYS A 165 12.02 -17.55 3.15
N ASP A 166 11.48 -17.29 4.34
CA ASP A 166 12.08 -17.70 5.61
C ASP A 166 12.28 -19.22 5.67
N ARG A 167 11.28 -19.99 5.21
CA ARG A 167 11.36 -21.46 5.11
C ARG A 167 12.47 -21.95 4.17
N GLU A 168 12.85 -21.15 3.17
CA GLU A 168 13.97 -21.45 2.26
C GLU A 168 15.31 -20.85 2.72
N GLY A 169 15.33 -20.17 3.87
CA GLY A 169 16.53 -19.46 4.34
C GLY A 169 16.89 -18.24 3.49
N ILE A 170 15.92 -17.64 2.80
CA ILE A 170 16.09 -16.43 2.00
C ILE A 170 15.86 -15.22 2.90
N ASP A 171 16.87 -14.36 2.99
CA ASP A 171 16.78 -13.10 3.74
C ASP A 171 15.84 -12.11 3.05
N THR A 172 14.80 -11.68 3.78
CA THR A 172 13.85 -10.64 3.38
C THR A 172 14.00 -9.36 4.20
N ILE A 173 14.90 -9.34 5.18
CA ILE A 173 15.13 -8.24 6.13
C ILE A 173 16.16 -7.25 5.58
N TYR A 174 17.29 -7.75 5.04
CA TYR A 174 18.38 -6.92 4.52
C TYR A 174 18.55 -7.00 3.00
N SER A 175 17.64 -7.68 2.31
CA SER A 175 17.68 -7.81 0.85
C SER A 175 17.04 -6.63 0.12
N ASP A 176 17.43 -6.47 -1.14
CA ASP A 176 16.66 -5.71 -2.10
C ASP A 176 15.42 -6.52 -2.50
N TRP A 177 14.24 -5.94 -2.28
CA TRP A 177 12.97 -6.61 -2.53
C TRP A 177 12.78 -6.95 -4.00
N MET A 178 13.23 -6.07 -4.92
CA MET A 178 13.07 -6.26 -6.36
C MET A 178 14.02 -7.33 -6.90
N GLU A 179 15.22 -7.46 -6.32
CA GLU A 179 16.12 -8.57 -6.63
C GLU A 179 15.59 -9.91 -6.09
N THR A 180 14.88 -9.89 -4.97
CA THR A 180 14.34 -11.10 -4.32
C THR A 180 12.99 -11.54 -4.92
N LEU A 181 12.21 -10.60 -5.47
CA LEU A 181 10.86 -10.82 -5.99
C LEU A 181 10.75 -11.96 -7.01
N PRO A 182 11.64 -12.10 -8.02
CA PRO A 182 11.58 -13.24 -8.94
C PRO A 182 11.63 -14.59 -8.21
N LYS A 183 12.47 -14.69 -7.17
CA LYS A 183 12.58 -15.91 -6.36
C LYS A 183 11.32 -16.16 -5.55
N MET A 184 10.73 -15.13 -4.95
CA MET A 184 9.44 -15.24 -4.25
C MET A 184 8.33 -15.77 -5.17
N ILE A 185 8.30 -15.29 -6.42
CA ILE A 185 7.34 -15.75 -7.43
C ILE A 185 7.56 -17.22 -7.77
N GLU A 186 8.81 -17.64 -7.99
CA GLU A 186 9.14 -19.05 -8.25
C GLU A 186 8.67 -19.97 -7.11
N ILE A 187 8.91 -19.56 -5.86
CA ILE A 187 8.49 -20.32 -4.67
C ILE A 187 6.97 -20.43 -4.63
N LEU A 188 6.26 -19.31 -4.78
CA LEU A 188 4.80 -19.29 -4.77
C LEU A 188 4.20 -20.16 -5.89
N GLN A 189 4.79 -20.13 -7.08
CA GLN A 189 4.39 -20.99 -8.21
C GLN A 189 4.58 -22.47 -7.88
N ARG A 190 5.70 -22.83 -7.26
CA ARG A 190 5.96 -24.21 -6.82
C ARG A 190 4.95 -24.65 -5.76
N GLU A 191 4.77 -23.87 -4.70
CA GLU A 191 3.81 -24.15 -3.62
C GLU A 191 2.36 -24.28 -4.13
N THR A 192 1.98 -23.49 -5.13
CA THR A 192 0.67 -23.58 -5.78
C THR A 192 0.55 -24.84 -6.62
N LYS A 193 1.58 -25.18 -7.40
CA LYS A 193 1.61 -26.38 -8.25
C LYS A 193 1.57 -27.67 -7.42
N GLU A 194 2.25 -27.67 -6.28
CA GLU A 194 2.34 -28.81 -5.36
C GLU A 194 1.18 -28.87 -4.36
N GLN A 195 0.31 -27.86 -4.33
CA GLN A 195 -0.82 -27.73 -3.41
C GLN A 195 -0.42 -27.67 -1.93
N THR A 196 0.78 -27.15 -1.64
CA THR A 196 1.36 -27.07 -0.29
C THR A 196 1.29 -25.66 0.31
N LEU A 197 0.87 -24.66 -0.46
CA LEU A 197 0.84 -23.25 -0.05
C LEU A 197 0.16 -23.03 1.31
N GLU A 198 -1.06 -23.56 1.49
CA GLU A 198 -1.81 -23.36 2.75
C GLU A 198 -1.07 -23.99 3.94
N GLN A 199 -0.50 -25.18 3.76
CA GLN A 199 0.24 -25.88 4.80
C GLN A 199 1.53 -25.14 5.20
N HIS A 200 2.20 -24.53 4.23
CA HIS A 200 3.51 -23.91 4.44
C HIS A 200 3.42 -22.42 4.79
N ALA A 201 2.39 -21.72 4.35
CA ALA A 201 2.15 -20.30 4.66
C ALA A 201 1.36 -20.08 5.96
N LYS A 202 0.62 -21.09 6.45
CA LYS A 202 0.09 -21.05 7.82
C LYS A 202 1.24 -21.27 8.79
N ALA A 203 1.65 -20.22 9.49
CA ALA A 203 2.44 -20.38 10.70
C ALA A 203 1.67 -21.28 11.69
N PRO A 204 2.34 -22.10 12.51
CA PRO A 204 1.70 -22.81 13.59
C PRO A 204 1.21 -21.78 14.61
N PHE A 205 -0.06 -21.36 14.50
CA PHE A 205 -0.75 -20.59 15.52
C PHE A 205 -1.15 -21.51 16.68
#